data_AF-A0A833YZV2-F1
#
_entry.id   AF-A0A833YZV2-F1
#
_cell.length_a   1.000
_cell.length_b   1.000
_cell.length_c   1.000
_cell.angle_alpha   90.00
_cell.angle_beta   90.00
_cell.angle_gamma   90.00
#
_symmetry.space_group_name_H-M   'P 1'
#
loop_
_entity.id
_entity.type
_entity.pdbx_description
1 polymer ?
#
loop_
_entity_poly.entity_id
_entity_poly.type
_entity_poly.pdbx_seq_one_letter_code
_entity_poly.pdbx_strand_id
1 'polypeptide(L)'
;MCEDSKVDALVEALQTTVGRWRCKFSSPLPLELYTSSNFIGLFVKEESAEGLKKFAADFAAEAASKTEVHVEPHKKQLHVTLAYHFQASHLPTLEKLAQNIDVKLGCDWVATIFSRDIRFANHEVTSRCGPCHSQYHQVQSLAHCDGNVGPKVSP
;
A
#
# COMPACT_ATOMS: atom_id res chain seq x y z
N MET A 1 -18.77 0.82 6.87
CA MET A 1 -17.76 0.05 7.64
C MET A 1 -18.07 -1.42 7.42
N CYS A 2 -17.05 -2.25 7.18
CA CYS A 2 -17.22 -3.71 7.06
C CYS A 2 -17.42 -4.30 8.47
N GLU A 3 -18.34 -5.25 8.63
CA GLU A 3 -18.55 -5.93 9.90
C GLU A 3 -17.43 -6.93 10.19
N ASP A 4 -17.03 -7.06 11.45
CA ASP A 4 -15.95 -7.97 11.88
C ASP A 4 -16.25 -9.44 11.54
N SER A 5 -17.53 -9.81 11.49
CA SER A 5 -18.00 -11.14 11.07
C SER A 5 -17.56 -11.53 9.66
N LYS A 6 -17.25 -10.55 8.80
CA LYS A 6 -16.87 -10.77 7.39
C LYS A 6 -15.37 -10.92 7.21
N VAL A 7 -14.55 -10.70 8.25
CA VAL A 7 -13.09 -10.63 8.10
C VAL A 7 -12.49 -11.98 7.69
N ASP A 8 -13.00 -13.10 8.21
CA ASP A 8 -12.49 -14.43 7.84
C ASP A 8 -12.74 -14.72 6.36
N ALA A 9 -13.94 -14.44 5.86
CA ALA A 9 -14.28 -14.62 4.46
C ALA A 9 -13.52 -13.63 3.54
N LEU A 10 -13.20 -12.42 4.01
CA LEU A 10 -12.31 -11.49 3.30
C LEU A 10 -10.87 -12.00 3.24
N VAL A 11 -10.37 -12.59 4.33
CA VAL A 11 -9.04 -13.23 4.36
C VAL A 11 -9.00 -14.42 3.41
N GLU A 12 -10.05 -15.25 3.37
CA GLU A 12 -10.14 -16.34 2.40
C GLU A 12 -10.20 -15.84 0.95
N ALA A 13 -10.96 -14.77 0.68
CA ALA A 13 -10.99 -14.11 -0.63
C ALA A 13 -9.60 -13.60 -1.05
N LEU A 14 -8.87 -12.99 -0.11
CA LEU A 14 -7.51 -12.55 -0.35
C LEU A 14 -6.57 -13.72 -0.62
N GLN A 15 -6.60 -14.77 0.20
CA GLN A 15 -5.77 -15.97 0.01
C GLN A 15 -6.05 -16.66 -1.32
N THR A 16 -7.33 -16.76 -1.70
CA THR A 16 -7.76 -17.31 -3.01
C THR A 16 -7.15 -16.49 -4.15
N THR A 17 -7.25 -15.17 -4.06
CA THR A 17 -6.70 -14.25 -5.07
C THR A 17 -5.17 -14.31 -5.13
N VAL A 18 -4.48 -14.29 -3.98
CA VAL A 18 -3.03 -14.45 -3.88
C VAL A 18 -2.59 -15.78 -4.51
N GLY A 19 -3.33 -16.86 -4.27
CA GLY A 19 -3.09 -18.16 -4.89
C GLY A 19 -3.09 -18.10 -6.43
N ARG A 20 -4.04 -17.36 -7.02
CA ARG A 20 -4.12 -17.13 -8.49
C ARG A 20 -3.01 -16.23 -9.02
N TRP A 21 -2.41 -15.40 -8.18
CA TRP A 21 -1.44 -14.37 -8.56
C TRP A 21 0.01 -14.68 -8.19
N ARG A 22 0.27 -15.89 -7.65
CA ARG A 22 1.63 -16.37 -7.38
C ARG A 22 2.52 -16.23 -8.61
N CYS A 23 3.73 -15.70 -8.40
CA CYS A 23 4.74 -15.51 -9.42
C CYS A 23 4.35 -14.61 -10.61
N LYS A 24 3.26 -13.84 -10.52
CA LYS A 24 2.83 -12.92 -11.58
C LYS A 24 3.33 -11.48 -11.41
N PHE A 25 3.84 -11.14 -10.22
CA PHE A 25 4.37 -9.81 -9.95
C PHE A 25 5.84 -9.70 -10.37
N SER A 26 6.19 -8.53 -10.89
CA SER A 26 7.58 -8.20 -11.23
C SER A 26 8.44 -8.21 -9.96
N SER A 27 9.65 -8.77 -10.09
CA SER A 27 10.69 -8.66 -9.07
C SER A 27 12.03 -8.38 -9.78
N PRO A 28 12.67 -7.22 -9.55
CA PRO A 28 12.19 -6.12 -8.70
C PRO A 28 10.97 -5.40 -9.30
N LEU A 29 10.19 -4.73 -8.45
CA LEU A 29 9.11 -3.84 -8.89
C LEU A 29 9.72 -2.60 -9.56
N PRO A 30 9.40 -2.29 -10.84
CA PRO A 30 9.91 -1.10 -11.49
C PRO A 30 9.35 0.17 -10.83
N LEU A 31 10.23 0.92 -10.19
CA LEU A 31 9.92 2.15 -9.46
C LEU A 31 10.67 3.36 -10.05
N GLU A 32 10.04 4.53 -9.98
CA GLU A 32 10.60 5.80 -10.43
C GLU A 32 10.48 6.85 -9.32
N LEU A 33 11.61 7.45 -8.94
CA LEU A 33 11.64 8.49 -7.91
C LEU A 33 11.05 9.79 -8.46
N TYR A 34 10.12 10.35 -7.70
CA TYR A 34 9.55 11.67 -7.93
C TYR A 34 9.71 12.51 -6.66
N THR A 35 10.15 13.75 -6.85
CA THR A 35 10.38 14.73 -5.80
C THR A 35 9.69 16.03 -6.16
N SER A 36 8.99 16.63 -5.19
CA SER A 36 8.40 17.95 -5.25
C SER A 36 8.67 18.72 -3.95
N SER A 37 8.18 19.96 -3.85
CA SER A 37 8.43 20.85 -2.70
C SER A 37 7.91 20.33 -1.36
N ASN A 38 6.96 19.40 -1.36
CA ASN A 38 6.33 18.87 -0.14
C ASN A 38 5.96 17.38 -0.24
N PHE A 39 6.43 16.68 -1.28
CA PHE A 39 6.16 15.27 -1.51
C PHE A 39 7.36 14.59 -2.15
N ILE A 40 7.72 13.40 -1.66
CA ILE A 40 8.70 12.52 -2.27
C ILE A 40 8.09 11.12 -2.30
N GLY A 41 8.12 10.48 -3.47
CA GLY A 41 7.56 9.15 -3.64
C GLY A 41 8.21 8.34 -4.75
N LEU A 42 8.03 7.03 -4.69
CA LEU A 42 8.45 6.08 -5.72
C LEU A 42 7.22 5.60 -6.47
N PHE A 43 7.09 5.98 -7.74
CA PHE A 43 5.95 5.62 -8.58
C PHE A 43 6.20 4.28 -9.28
N VAL A 44 5.16 3.45 -9.33
CA VAL A 44 5.21 2.19 -10.07
C VAL A 44 5.03 2.49 -11.56
N LYS A 45 5.89 1.91 -12.41
CA LYS A 45 5.75 2.04 -13.86
C LYS A 45 4.44 1.43 -14.35
N GLU A 46 3.85 2.03 -15.39
CA GLU A 46 2.53 1.69 -15.92
C GLU A 46 2.35 0.18 -16.15
N GLU A 47 3.32 -0.48 -16.80
CA GLU A 47 3.26 -1.92 -17.11
C GLU A 47 3.04 -2.81 -15.88
N SER A 48 3.75 -2.53 -14.78
CA SER A 48 3.62 -3.25 -13.52
C SER A 48 2.42 -2.77 -12.72
N ALA A 49 2.05 -1.49 -12.86
CA ALA A 49 0.89 -0.93 -12.20
C ALA A 49 -0.41 -1.57 -12.70
N GLU A 50 -0.54 -1.88 -13.99
CA GLU A 50 -1.70 -2.59 -14.55
C GLU A 50 -1.85 -3.99 -13.95
N GLY A 51 -0.74 -4.71 -13.74
CA GLY A 51 -0.75 -5.99 -13.03
C GLY A 51 -1.30 -5.86 -11.60
N LEU A 52 -0.86 -4.85 -10.85
CA LEU A 52 -1.32 -4.61 -9.48
C LEU A 52 -2.78 -4.16 -9.41
N LYS A 53 -3.22 -3.30 -10.33
CA LYS A 53 -4.63 -2.88 -10.44
C LYS A 53 -5.53 -4.07 -10.74
N LYS A 54 -5.10 -4.97 -11.64
CA LYS A 54 -5.84 -6.18 -11.96
C LYS A 54 -5.89 -7.16 -10.78
N PHE A 55 -4.81 -7.31 -10.00
CA PHE A 55 -4.86 -8.05 -8.74
C PHE A 55 -5.90 -7.47 -7.77
N ALA A 56 -5.93 -6.14 -7.61
CA ALA A 56 -6.92 -5.48 -6.76
C ALA A 56 -8.36 -5.66 -7.26
N ALA A 57 -8.57 -5.63 -8.58
CA ALA A 57 -9.87 -5.90 -9.18
C ALA A 57 -10.32 -7.36 -9.00
N ASP A 58 -9.42 -8.32 -9.17
CA ASP A 58 -9.71 -9.74 -8.94
C ASP A 58 -10.04 -10.01 -7.46
N PHE A 59 -9.32 -9.35 -6.53
CA PHE A 59 -9.65 -9.41 -5.11
C PHE A 59 -11.02 -8.80 -4.81
N ALA A 60 -11.33 -7.64 -5.40
CA ALA A 60 -12.63 -7.00 -5.22
C ALA A 60 -13.79 -7.87 -5.69
N ALA A 61 -13.64 -8.53 -6.85
CA ALA A 61 -14.63 -9.47 -7.37
C ALA A 61 -14.79 -10.69 -6.44
N GLU A 62 -13.68 -11.25 -5.93
CA GLU A 62 -13.70 -12.37 -5.00
C GLU A 62 -14.35 -12.01 -3.67
N ALA A 63 -14.02 -10.84 -3.11
CA ALA A 63 -14.59 -10.32 -1.88
C ALA A 63 -16.10 -10.09 -2.01
N ALA A 64 -16.54 -9.46 -3.11
CA ALA A 64 -17.95 -9.24 -3.39
C ALA A 64 -18.72 -10.57 -3.50
N SER A 65 -18.14 -11.56 -4.18
CA SER A 65 -18.74 -12.90 -4.33
C SER A 65 -18.89 -13.64 -3.01
N LYS A 66 -18.00 -13.43 -2.03
CA LYS A 66 -17.99 -14.19 -0.77
C LYS A 66 -18.64 -13.49 0.41
N THR A 67 -18.69 -12.16 0.40
CA THR A 67 -19.00 -11.37 1.61
C THR A 67 -20.00 -10.23 1.39
N GLU A 68 -20.42 -10.00 0.14
CA GLU A 68 -21.18 -8.82 -0.29
C GLU A 68 -20.45 -7.50 0.00
N VAL A 69 -19.17 -7.54 0.39
CA VAL A 69 -18.35 -6.35 0.61
C VAL A 69 -17.86 -5.85 -0.74
N HIS A 70 -18.18 -4.59 -1.02
CA HIS A 70 -17.64 -3.92 -2.19
C HIS A 70 -16.29 -3.31 -1.86
N VAL A 71 -15.24 -3.79 -2.52
CA VAL A 71 -13.90 -3.21 -2.48
C VAL A 71 -13.69 -2.43 -3.76
N GLU A 72 -13.31 -1.17 -3.65
CA GLU A 72 -13.07 -0.29 -4.80
C GLU A 72 -11.59 -0.33 -5.20
N PRO A 73 -11.24 -0.82 -6.41
CA PRO A 73 -9.87 -0.82 -6.88
C PRO A 73 -9.36 0.61 -7.09
N HIS A 74 -8.09 0.86 -6.75
CA HIS A 74 -7.51 2.19 -6.92
C HIS A 74 -7.30 2.53 -8.41
N LYS A 75 -7.78 3.70 -8.83
CA LYS A 75 -7.72 4.15 -10.23
C LYS A 75 -6.54 5.09 -10.52
N LYS A 76 -5.86 5.62 -9.48
CA LYS A 76 -4.72 6.53 -9.66
C LYS A 76 -3.42 5.75 -9.86
N GLN A 77 -2.37 6.48 -10.22
CA GLN A 77 -1.01 5.96 -10.31
C GLN A 77 -0.55 5.45 -8.94
N LEU A 78 -0.06 4.21 -8.92
CA LEU A 78 0.42 3.56 -7.71
C LEU A 78 1.79 4.13 -7.33
N HIS A 79 1.97 4.44 -6.05
CA HIS A 79 3.21 4.99 -5.55
C HIS A 79 3.46 4.64 -4.07
N VAL A 80 4.72 4.53 -3.71
CA VAL A 80 5.23 4.53 -2.35
C VAL A 80 5.42 5.98 -1.93
N THR A 81 4.77 6.42 -0.86
CA THR A 81 5.10 7.73 -0.28
C THR A 81 6.30 7.57 0.64
N LEU A 82 7.38 8.30 0.39
CA LEU A 82 8.57 8.33 1.24
C LEU A 82 8.51 9.50 2.23
N ALA A 83 8.04 10.67 1.77
CA ALA A 83 7.83 11.84 2.61
C ALA A 83 6.65 12.66 2.07
N TYR A 84 5.84 13.19 2.98
CA TYR A 84 4.70 14.04 2.66
C TYR A 84 4.52 15.11 3.73
N HIS A 85 4.05 16.30 3.33
CA HIS A 85 3.82 17.44 4.23
C HIS A 85 5.05 17.83 5.08
N PHE A 86 6.23 17.88 4.47
CA PHE A 86 7.46 18.35 5.13
C PHE A 86 7.75 19.83 4.84
N GLN A 87 8.58 20.45 5.67
CA GLN A 87 9.08 21.81 5.46
C GLN A 87 10.09 21.85 4.31
N ALA A 88 10.05 22.90 3.48
CA ALA A 88 10.94 23.05 2.33
C ALA A 88 12.44 23.02 2.71
N SER A 89 12.78 23.43 3.94
CA SER A 89 14.14 23.33 4.50
C SER A 89 14.68 21.89 4.57
N HIS A 90 13.80 20.89 4.69
CA HIS A 90 14.17 19.48 4.76
C HIS A 90 14.34 18.83 3.38
N LEU A 91 13.89 19.50 2.30
CA LEU A 91 13.89 18.93 0.95
C LEU A 91 15.29 18.41 0.52
N PRO A 92 16.39 19.17 0.65
CA PRO A 92 17.69 18.70 0.18
C PRO A 92 18.15 17.41 0.90
N THR A 93 17.85 17.30 2.18
CA THR A 93 18.19 16.12 2.99
C THR A 93 17.32 14.92 2.61
N LEU A 94 16.01 15.11 2.51
CA LEU A 94 15.08 14.03 2.18
C LEU A 94 15.28 13.52 0.75
N GLU A 95 15.55 14.41 -0.20
CA GLU A 95 15.86 14.04 -1.58
C GLU A 95 17.14 13.21 -1.66
N LYS A 96 18.21 13.62 -0.95
CA LYS A 96 19.44 12.84 -0.87
C LYS A 96 19.21 11.45 -0.26
N LEU A 97 18.37 11.34 0.77
CA LEU A 97 18.01 10.05 1.36
C LEU A 97 17.24 9.18 0.36
N ALA A 98 16.27 9.76 -0.35
CA ALA A 98 15.47 9.03 -1.33
C ALA A 98 16.29 8.54 -2.53
N GLN A 99 17.26 9.32 -3.00
CA GLN A 99 18.18 8.93 -4.08
C GLN A 99 19.10 7.77 -3.69
N ASN A 100 19.37 7.57 -2.39
CA ASN A 100 20.18 6.45 -1.91
C ASN A 100 19.39 5.14 -1.76
N ILE A 101 18.08 5.13 -2.02
CA ILE A 101 17.26 3.92 -1.98
C ILE A 101 17.53 3.12 -3.26
N ASP A 102 18.07 1.91 -3.11
CA ASP A 102 18.25 1.00 -4.23
C ASP A 102 16.94 0.28 -4.57
N VAL A 103 16.23 0.82 -5.56
CA VAL A 103 14.96 0.26 -6.07
C VAL A 103 15.14 -1.00 -6.93
N LYS A 104 16.39 -1.42 -7.20
CA LYS A 104 16.68 -2.64 -7.97
C LYS A 104 16.81 -3.88 -7.09
N LEU A 105 16.85 -3.70 -5.77
CA LEU A 105 16.82 -4.82 -4.83
C LEU A 105 15.51 -5.58 -5.01
N GLY A 106 15.60 -6.91 -5.07
CA GLY A 106 14.43 -7.78 -5.15
C GLY A 106 13.52 -7.57 -3.95
N CYS A 107 12.22 -7.71 -4.17
CA CYS A 107 11.21 -7.57 -3.13
C CYS A 107 10.33 -8.81 -3.07
N ASP A 108 10.00 -9.24 -1.84
CA ASP A 108 8.97 -10.23 -1.61
C ASP A 108 7.60 -9.54 -1.58
N TRP A 109 6.63 -10.20 -2.21
CA TRP A 109 5.26 -9.70 -2.30
C TRP A 109 4.42 -10.24 -1.16
N VAL A 110 3.85 -9.35 -0.36
CA VAL A 110 2.89 -9.67 0.70
C VAL A 110 1.62 -8.87 0.46
N ALA A 111 0.48 -9.57 0.52
CA ALA A 111 -0.83 -8.94 0.52
C ALA A 111 -1.43 -9.02 1.93
N THR A 112 -1.89 -7.89 2.45
CA THR A 112 -2.35 -7.77 3.84
C THR A 112 -3.62 -6.93 3.89
N ILE A 113 -4.59 -7.37 4.68
CA ILE A 113 -5.79 -6.58 5.00
C ILE A 113 -5.51 -5.79 6.27
N PHE A 114 -5.83 -4.50 6.20
CA PHE A 114 -5.72 -3.57 7.29
C PHE A 114 -7.11 -3.07 7.67
N SER A 115 -7.45 -3.18 8.95
CA SER A 115 -8.62 -2.50 9.49
C SER A 115 -8.21 -1.10 9.95
N ARG A 116 -8.94 -0.08 9.52
CA ARG A 116 -8.75 1.29 9.99
C ARG A 116 -10.04 1.81 10.57
N ASP A 117 -9.96 2.25 11.80
CA ASP A 117 -11.00 3.05 12.42
C ASP A 117 -10.65 4.52 12.23
N ILE A 118 -11.48 5.22 11.45
CA ILE A 118 -11.32 6.66 11.14
C ILE A 118 -11.28 7.53 12.40
N ARG A 119 -11.77 7.03 13.54
CA ARG A 119 -11.74 7.73 14.83
C ARG A 119 -10.36 7.69 15.50
N PHE A 120 -9.50 6.75 15.08
CA PHE A 120 -8.17 6.52 15.63
C PHE A 120 -7.09 6.73 14.57
N ALA A 121 -7.24 7.75 13.73
CA ALA A 121 -6.29 8.11 12.65
C ALA A 121 -4.81 8.23 13.09
N ASN A 122 -4.53 8.27 14.39
CA ASN A 122 -3.21 8.44 15.00
C ASN A 122 -2.64 7.17 15.66
N HIS A 123 -3.32 6.01 15.62
CA HIS A 123 -2.87 4.78 16.31
C HIS A 123 -2.94 3.52 15.42
N GLU A 124 -2.20 2.50 15.87
CA GLU A 124 -1.81 1.29 15.11
C GLU A 124 -2.92 0.59 14.33
N VAL A 125 -2.55 0.21 13.10
CA VAL A 125 -3.38 -0.55 12.18
C VAL A 125 -3.16 -2.03 12.45
N THR A 126 -4.20 -2.77 12.83
CA THR A 126 -4.10 -4.23 13.03
C THR A 126 -4.06 -4.93 11.67
N SER A 127 -2.99 -5.68 11.41
CA SER A 127 -2.80 -6.50 10.20
C SER A 127 -3.05 -7.97 10.49
N ARG A 128 -3.76 -8.66 9.58
CA ARG A 128 -3.83 -10.14 9.55
C ARG A 128 -3.25 -10.62 8.23
N CYS A 129 -2.12 -11.33 8.28
CA CYS A 129 -1.42 -11.85 7.10
C CYS A 129 -1.96 -13.24 6.71
N GLY A 130 -2.20 -13.46 5.41
CA GLY A 130 -2.19 -14.79 4.82
C GLY A 130 -0.76 -15.13 4.39
N PRO A 131 -0.17 -16.27 4.79
CA PRO A 131 1.24 -16.55 4.52
C PRO A 131 1.49 -16.90 3.05
N CYS A 132 2.44 -16.22 2.41
CA CYS A 132 3.24 -16.77 1.33
C CYS A 132 4.65 -16.95 1.89
N HIS A 133 5.14 -18.19 1.91
CA HIS A 133 6.28 -18.62 2.72
C HIS A 133 7.62 -18.16 2.12
N SER A 134 8.37 -17.32 2.85
CA SER A 134 9.78 -17.53 3.22
C SER A 134 10.17 -16.50 4.29
N GLN A 135 11.12 -16.88 5.14
CA GLN A 135 11.42 -16.29 6.45
C GLN A 135 12.14 -14.93 6.41
N TYR A 136 11.99 -14.23 7.54
CA TYR A 136 12.70 -13.05 8.06
C TYR A 136 12.05 -11.68 7.89
N HIS A 137 12.01 -11.02 9.04
CA HIS A 137 11.44 -9.73 9.37
C HIS A 137 11.91 -8.61 8.43
N GLN A 138 10.98 -7.92 7.77
CA GLN A 138 10.87 -6.46 7.85
C GLN A 138 9.52 -5.99 7.26
N VAL A 139 8.84 -5.18 8.05
CA VAL A 139 7.54 -4.57 7.78
C VAL A 139 7.71 -3.40 6.82
N GLN A 140 6.95 -3.34 5.73
CA GLN A 140 6.52 -2.09 5.11
C GLN A 140 5.37 -2.36 4.13
N SER A 141 4.20 -1.77 4.42
CA SER A 141 3.02 -1.81 3.55
C SER A 141 2.78 -0.45 2.92
N LEU A 142 2.41 -0.47 1.64
CA LEU A 142 2.06 0.69 0.86
C LEU A 142 0.62 1.15 1.10
N ALA A 143 0.50 2.47 1.02
CA ALA A 143 -0.68 3.25 0.66
C ALA A 143 -1.81 3.29 1.70
N HIS A 144 -1.78 4.37 2.49
CA HIS A 144 -3.02 5.05 2.82
C HIS A 144 -2.93 6.52 2.51
N CYS A 145 -3.91 6.94 1.72
CA CYS A 145 -4.44 8.28 1.68
C CYS A 145 -5.11 8.57 3.03
N ASP A 146 -4.79 9.68 3.68
CA ASP A 146 -5.82 10.68 3.88
C ASP A 146 -5.21 12.05 4.18
N GLY A 147 -5.91 13.07 3.68
CA GLY A 147 -5.50 14.45 3.79
C GLY A 147 -5.84 15.06 5.14
N ASN A 148 -5.16 16.17 5.39
CA ASN A 148 -5.56 17.28 6.26
C ASN A 148 -5.32 17.12 7.76
N VAL A 149 -4.18 17.66 8.23
CA VAL A 149 -4.18 18.52 9.44
C VAL A 149 -3.16 19.64 9.23
N GLY A 150 -3.64 20.86 8.96
CA GLY A 150 -2.85 22.07 9.18
C GLY A 150 -2.72 22.36 10.69
N PRO A 151 -1.59 22.91 11.16
CA PRO A 151 -1.45 23.28 12.56
C PRO A 151 -2.26 24.54 12.87
N LYS A 152 -3.25 24.44 13.77
CA LYS A 152 -3.79 25.61 14.47
C LYS A 152 -2.96 25.81 15.72
N VAL A 153 -2.11 26.84 15.69
CA VAL A 153 -1.35 27.33 16.83
C VAL A 153 -2.20 28.40 17.52
N SER A 154 -2.61 28.10 18.75
CA SER A 154 -2.72 28.94 19.97
C SER A 154 -3.40 30.33 19.93
N PRO A 155 -3.76 30.89 21.11
CA PRO A 155 -2.78 31.53 22.01
C PRO A 155 -2.51 30.76 23.30
#